data_AF-A0A7Y2GLW8-F1
#
_entry.id   AF-A0A7Y2GLW8-F1
#
_cell.length_a   1.000
_cell.length_b   1.000
_cell.length_c   1.000
_cell.angle_alpha   90.00
_cell.angle_beta   90.00
_cell.angle_gamma   90.00
#
_symmetry.space_group_name_H-M   'P 1'
#
loop_
_entity.id
_entity.type
_entity.pdbx_description
1 polymer ?
#
loop_
_entity_poly.entity_id
_entity_poly.type
_entity_poly.pdbx_seq_one_letter_code
_entity_poly.pdbx_strand_id
1 'polypeptide(L)'
;REFAKLGLLYLRGGVWDDRQLLDRHWVDYVRAGSAVYPRYAGQWWRLRGGGDDPRFQATGLYGQGIAVLPDLDLVVAFNGGGGNIDSIVELFESAEPAECPA
;
A
#
# COMPACT_ATOMS: atom_id res chain seq x y z
N ARG A 1 13.52 3.25 2.90
CA ARG A 1 13.56 3.97 1.61
C ARG A 1 13.22 3.08 0.42
N GLU A 2 13.97 2.03 0.11
CA GLU A 2 13.74 1.22 -1.10
C GLU A 2 12.37 0.52 -1.12
N PHE A 3 11.89 0.04 0.03
CA PHE A 3 10.53 -0.50 0.18
C PHE A 3 9.44 0.51 -0.20
N ALA A 4 9.63 1.81 0.09
CA ALA A 4 8.68 2.84 -0.29
C ALA A 4 8.62 3.03 -1.81
N LYS A 5 9.73 2.82 -2.54
CA LYS A 5 9.71 2.88 -4.01
C LYS A 5 8.88 1.76 -4.62
N LEU A 6 8.94 0.56 -4.03
CA LEU A 6 8.08 -0.55 -4.45
C LEU A 6 6.61 -0.19 -4.22
N GLY A 7 6.25 0.33 -3.04
CA GLY A 7 4.89 0.81 -2.79
C GLY A 7 4.46 1.92 -3.76
N LEU A 8 5.36 2.86 -4.07
CA LEU A 8 5.09 3.96 -4.99
C LEU A 8 4.86 3.49 -6.43
N LEU A 9 5.58 2.45 -6.88
CA LEU A 9 5.36 1.81 -8.17
C LEU A 9 3.92 1.26 -8.26
N TYR A 10 3.45 0.59 -7.20
CA TYR A 10 2.08 0.07 -7.12
C TYR A 10 1.03 1.18 -6.99
N LEU A 11 1.32 2.24 -6.24
CA LEU A 11 0.44 3.42 -6.12
C LEU A 11 0.22 4.05 -7.50
N ARG A 12 1.28 4.18 -8.29
CA ARG A 12 1.28 4.75 -9.65
C ARG A 12 0.83 3.79 -10.76
N GLY A 13 0.18 2.68 -10.41
CA GLY A 13 -0.33 1.75 -11.41
C GLY A 13 0.78 1.08 -12.24
N GLY A 14 1.98 0.95 -11.68
CA GLY A 14 3.14 0.31 -12.31
C GLY A 14 4.01 1.23 -13.18
N VAL A 15 3.76 2.55 -13.16
CA VAL A 15 4.54 3.54 -13.91
C VAL A 15 5.68 4.11 -13.07
N TRP A 16 6.87 4.15 -13.66
CA TRP A 16 8.06 4.81 -13.10
C TRP A 16 8.78 5.60 -14.18
N ASP A 17 9.05 6.88 -13.95
CA ASP A 17 9.68 7.80 -14.92
C ASP A 17 9.05 7.68 -16.33
N ASP A 18 7.72 7.81 -16.39
CA ASP A 18 6.90 7.71 -17.61
C ASP A 18 6.96 6.37 -18.36
N ARG A 19 7.51 5.34 -17.73
CA ARG A 19 7.62 3.99 -18.28
C ARG A 19 6.77 3.00 -17.49
N GLN A 20 5.98 2.19 -18.17
CA GLN A 20 5.28 1.05 -17.56
C GLN A 20 6.29 -0.05 -17.23
N LEU A 21 6.65 -0.20 -15.96
CA LEU A 21 7.58 -1.25 -15.49
C LEU A 21 6.83 -2.49 -15.00
N LEU A 22 5.62 -2.31 -14.47
CA LEU A 22 4.75 -3.38 -13.98
C LEU A 22 3.40 -3.25 -14.66
N ASP A 23 2.83 -4.32 -15.19
CA ASP A 23 1.56 -4.27 -15.92
C ASP A 23 0.43 -3.67 -15.04
N ARG A 24 -0.37 -2.76 -15.62
CA ARG A 24 -1.45 -2.10 -14.87
C ARG A 24 -2.52 -3.08 -14.41
N HIS A 25 -2.86 -4.09 -15.21
CA HIS A 25 -3.83 -5.12 -14.82
C HIS A 25 -3.32 -5.97 -13.66
N TRP A 26 -2.00 -6.16 -13.54
CA TRP A 26 -1.43 -6.81 -12.35
C TRP A 26 -1.64 -5.98 -11.09
N VAL A 27 -1.43 -4.66 -11.16
CA VAL A 27 -1.69 -3.76 -10.03
C VAL A 27 -3.17 -3.75 -9.67
N ASP A 28 -4.06 -3.70 -10.67
CA ASP A 28 -5.50 -3.74 -10.44
C ASP A 28 -5.95 -5.08 -9.84
N TYR A 29 -5.36 -6.20 -10.27
CA TYR A 29 -5.57 -7.51 -9.66
C TYR A 29 -5.17 -7.54 -8.18
N VAL A 30 -4.00 -6.98 -7.84
CA VAL A 30 -3.53 -6.88 -6.46
C VAL A 30 -4.49 -6.06 -5.59
N ARG A 31 -5.00 -4.94 -6.11
CA ARG A 31 -5.96 -4.07 -5.41
C ARG A 31 -7.31 -4.77 -5.19
N ALA A 32 -7.81 -5.48 -6.20
CA ALA A 32 -9.12 -6.15 -6.14
C ALA A 32 -9.11 -7.37 -5.19
N GLY A 33 -7.99 -8.09 -5.12
CA GLY A 33 -7.90 -9.37 -4.43
C GLY A 33 -8.15 -10.57 -5.35
N SER A 34 -7.78 -11.77 -4.91
CA SER A 34 -7.93 -12.97 -5.72
C SER A 34 -9.34 -13.56 -5.63
N ALA A 35 -9.76 -14.27 -6.68
CA ALA A 35 -11.06 -14.94 -6.69
C ALA A 35 -11.20 -16.01 -5.59
N VAL A 36 -10.09 -16.65 -5.20
CA VAL A 36 -10.07 -17.71 -4.19
C VAL A 36 -10.02 -17.15 -2.77
N TYR A 37 -9.28 -16.06 -2.57
CA TYR A 37 -9.19 -15.39 -1.28
C TYR A 37 -9.18 -13.87 -1.47
N PRO A 38 -10.35 -13.20 -1.38
CA PRO A 38 -10.48 -11.78 -1.69
C PRO A 38 -9.58 -10.86 -0.88
N ARG A 39 -9.07 -11.31 0.28
CA ARG A 39 -8.15 -10.56 1.13
C ARG A 39 -6.68 -10.62 0.70
N TYR A 40 -6.35 -11.37 -0.36
CA TYR A 40 -4.98 -11.54 -0.81
C TYR A 40 -4.89 -11.70 -2.33
N ALA A 41 -3.93 -11.01 -2.96
CA ALA A 41 -3.60 -11.17 -4.37
C ALA A 41 -2.16 -10.77 -4.64
N GLY A 42 -1.50 -11.50 -5.55
CA GLY A 42 -0.17 -11.12 -6.05
C GLY A 42 0.89 -10.90 -4.97
N GLN A 43 0.79 -11.60 -3.84
CA GLN A 43 1.65 -11.48 -2.65
C GLN A 43 1.36 -10.28 -1.72
N TRP A 44 0.23 -9.61 -1.88
CA TRP A 44 -0.22 -8.50 -1.03
C TRP A 44 -1.52 -8.85 -0.30
N TRP A 45 -1.62 -8.37 0.93
CA TRP A 45 -2.80 -8.42 1.77
C TRP A 45 -3.65 -7.16 1.59
N ARG A 46 -4.97 -7.28 1.58
CA ARG A 46 -5.85 -6.11 1.65
C ARG A 46 -5.95 -5.59 3.08
N LEU A 47 -5.94 -4.27 3.26
CA LEU A 47 -5.77 -3.64 4.58
C LEU A 47 -6.98 -3.87 5.50
N ARG A 48 -8.20 -3.51 5.05
CA ARG A 48 -9.43 -3.68 5.86
C ARG A 48 -10.35 -4.80 5.37
N GLY A 49 -9.85 -5.66 4.48
CA GLY A 49 -10.57 -6.83 3.98
C GLY A 49 -11.25 -6.63 2.62
N GLY A 50 -12.29 -7.42 2.35
CA GLY A 50 -13.00 -7.40 1.06
C GLY A 50 -13.89 -6.16 0.87
N GLY A 51 -14.41 -5.97 -0.36
CA GLY A 51 -15.19 -4.78 -0.75
C GLY A 51 -14.42 -3.89 -1.71
N ASP A 52 -14.72 -2.59 -1.72
CA ASP A 52 -14.11 -1.58 -2.61
C ASP A 52 -12.92 -0.83 -1.99
N ASP A 53 -12.39 -1.29 -0.84
CA ASP A 53 -11.21 -0.69 -0.20
C ASP A 53 -9.96 -0.84 -1.09
N PRO A 54 -9.39 0.24 -1.65
CA PRO A 54 -8.25 0.17 -2.55
C PRO A 54 -6.92 0.02 -1.80
N ARG A 55 -6.93 -0.05 -0.46
CA ARG A 55 -5.73 -0.09 0.39
C ARG A 55 -5.21 -1.52 0.56
N PHE A 56 -3.90 -1.70 0.45
CA PHE A 56 -3.25 -3.00 0.52
C PHE A 56 -1.84 -2.89 1.10
N GLN A 57 -1.31 -4.01 1.58
CA GLN A 57 -0.05 -4.08 2.27
C GLN A 57 0.74 -5.36 1.98
N ALA A 58 2.07 -5.25 2.09
CA ALA A 58 2.98 -6.39 2.12
C ALA A 58 3.62 -6.41 3.51
N THR A 59 3.43 -7.51 4.24
CA THR A 59 3.88 -7.66 5.63
C THR A 59 4.97 -8.72 5.70
N GLY A 60 6.07 -8.39 6.37
CA GLY A 60 7.21 -9.27 6.62
C GLY A 60 7.33 -9.67 8.09
N LEU A 61 8.11 -10.71 8.34
CA LEU A 61 8.36 -11.24 9.68
C LEU A 61 9.12 -10.23 10.56
N TYR A 62 8.57 -9.90 11.73
CA TYR A 62 9.08 -8.90 12.71
C TYR A 62 8.58 -7.46 12.52
N GLY A 63 7.54 -7.26 11.72
CA GLY A 63 6.80 -5.99 11.67
C GLY A 63 7.20 -5.05 10.54
N GLN A 64 8.18 -5.42 9.71
CA GLN A 64 8.47 -4.68 8.48
C GLN A 64 7.34 -4.83 7.47
N GLY A 65 7.10 -3.78 6.70
CA GLY A 65 6.09 -3.84 5.67
C GLY A 65 5.98 -2.57 4.83
N ILE A 66 5.10 -2.67 3.85
CA ILE A 66 4.69 -1.59 2.97
C ILE A 66 3.18 -1.53 3.01
N ALA A 67 2.60 -0.36 3.26
CA ALA A 67 1.18 -0.09 3.07
C ALA A 67 1.02 0.95 1.97
N VAL A 68 0.08 0.71 1.07
CA VAL A 68 -0.29 1.59 -0.04
C VAL A 68 -1.73 2.01 0.17
N LEU A 69 -1.96 3.33 0.22
CA LEU A 69 -3.27 3.93 0.45
C LEU A 69 -3.60 4.86 -0.72
N PRO A 70 -4.15 4.34 -1.83
CA PRO A 70 -4.37 5.11 -3.05
C PRO A 70 -5.30 6.30 -2.89
N ASP A 71 -6.28 6.19 -2.01
CA ASP A 71 -7.24 7.22 -1.70
C ASP A 71 -6.66 8.39 -0.90
N LEU A 72 -5.47 8.20 -0.31
CA LEU A 72 -4.70 9.23 0.39
C LEU A 72 -3.43 9.65 -0.38
N ASP A 73 -3.19 9.12 -1.58
CA ASP A 73 -1.94 9.25 -2.34
C ASP A 73 -0.69 8.97 -1.48
N LEU A 74 -0.77 7.94 -0.61
CA LEU A 74 0.19 7.69 0.46
C LEU A 74 0.82 6.31 0.35
N VAL A 75 2.13 6.25 0.63
CA VAL A 75 2.87 5.00 0.87
C VAL A 75 3.57 5.08 2.22
N VAL A 76 3.32 4.10 3.07
CA VAL A 76 4.03 3.91 4.33
C VAL A 76 4.96 2.71 4.17
N ALA A 77 6.26 2.91 4.40
CA ALA A 77 7.22 1.82 4.47
C ALA A 77 7.87 1.81 5.84
N PHE A 78 7.71 0.71 6.56
CA PHE A 78 8.25 0.55 7.89
C PHE A 78 9.29 -0.57 7.89
N ASN A 79 10.45 -0.28 8.47
CA ASN A 79 11.54 -1.23 8.64
C ASN A 79 12.07 -1.07 10.08
N GLY A 80 11.42 -1.74 11.02
CA GLY A 80 11.76 -1.70 12.43
C GLY A 80 11.26 -2.96 13.12
N GLY A 81 12.01 -3.45 14.11
CA GLY A 81 11.60 -4.61 14.90
C GLY A 81 10.56 -4.22 15.93
N GLY A 82 9.35 -4.79 15.82
CA GLY A 82 8.31 -4.71 16.85
C GLY A 82 7.16 -3.72 16.63
N GLY A 83 7.11 -3.03 15.48
CA GLY A 83 5.96 -2.18 15.11
C GLY A 83 4.89 -2.96 14.34
N ASN A 84 3.62 -2.58 14.52
CA ASN A 84 2.52 -3.01 13.64
C ASN A 84 2.25 -1.89 12.63
N ILE A 85 2.32 -2.21 11.34
CA ILE A 85 2.06 -1.27 10.25
C ILE A 85 0.63 -0.74 10.27
N ASP A 86 -0.34 -1.52 10.76
CA ASP A 86 -1.73 -1.05 10.90
C ASP A 86 -1.80 0.13 11.87
N SER A 87 -1.09 0.09 13.00
CA SER A 87 -1.05 1.20 13.97
C SER A 87 -0.40 2.47 13.41
N ILE A 88 0.58 2.32 12.51
CA ILE A 88 1.20 3.46 11.83
C ILE A 88 0.23 4.06 10.80
N VAL A 89 -0.49 3.21 10.06
CA VAL A 89 -1.52 3.66 9.14
C VAL A 89 -2.62 4.42 9.88
N GLU A 90 -3.10 3.90 11.01
CA GLU A 90 -4.10 4.56 11.86
C GLU A 90 -3.66 5.97 12.29
N LEU A 91 -2.38 6.15 12.63
CA LEU A 91 -1.83 7.47 12.95
C LEU A 91 -2.01 8.47 11.80
N PHE A 92 -1.69 8.07 10.56
CA PHE A 92 -1.84 8.93 9.39
C PHE A 92 -3.30 9.17 9.02
N GLU A 93 -4.17 8.18 9.19
CA GLU A 93 -5.61 8.33 8.97
C GLU A 93 -6.27 9.29 9.97
N SER A 94 -5.75 9.34 11.21
CA SER A 94 -6.23 10.25 12.26
C SER A 94 -5.58 11.64 12.23
N ALA A 95 -4.55 11.84 11.41
CA ALA A 95 -3.82 13.09 11.38
C ALA A 95 -4.68 14.19 10.74
N GLU A 96 -4.69 15.37 11.36
CA GLU A 96 -5.27 16.54 10.71
C GLU A 96 -4.48 16.87 9.43
N PRO A 97 -5.16 17.24 8.32
CA PRO A 97 -4.48 17.65 7.10
C PRO A 97 -3.50 18.78 7.40
N ALA A 98 -2.28 18.69 6.87
CA ALA A 98 -1.33 19.78 7.02
C ALA A 98 -1.92 21.06 6.42
N GLU A 99 -1.92 22.15 7.19
CA GLU A 99 -2.18 23.48 6.65
C GLU A 99 -1.05 23.81 5.66
N CYS A 100 -1.32 23.72 4.35
CA CYS A 100 -0.39 24.22 3.36
C CYS A 100 -0.47 25.76 3.35
N PRO A 101 0.58 26.49 3.75
CA PRO A 101 0.61 27.93 3.52
C PRO A 101 0.57 28.19 2.01
N ALA A 102 -0.26 29.15 1.62
CA ALA A 102 -0.44 29.59 0.23
C ALA A 102 0.83 30.20 -0.38
#